data_AF-A0AB38DN65-F1
#
_entry.id   AF-A0AB38DN65-F1
#
_cell.length_a   1.000
_cell.length_b   1.000
_cell.length_c   1.000
_cell.angle_alpha   90.00
_cell.angle_beta   90.00
_cell.angle_gamma   90.00
#
_symmetry.space_group_name_H-M   'P 1'
#
loop_
_entity.id
_entity.type
_entity.pdbx_description
1 polymer ?
#
loop_
_entity_poly.entity_id
_entity_poly.type
_entity_poly.pdbx_seq_one_letter_code
_entity_poly.pdbx_strand_id
1 'polypeptide(L)'
;MKVDFSQNIELGAYELHKLIEQLAEQGITLTSLPKSGPGIKLRAQSEQWASRVVPGKGGKGGNKTIYILPGYVIEELIEKGLLNLFEEAAEEISQAATDESIYKSIYISNAASSAPNKQREIAAIYSTDPIPASMEDLVSGYKAWASHQDTANIVPVRYHINVFGSAGNGTISWQAEETEAMWFRASFFKHLGVNPNRCFCTRVKGDSMFPTLIDLGTVLWCATAKYTEEGIYLFRQYDEIRIKRLQRLNAHTFNIISDNPNKGIYPTTELDLSQTEPHDFEILGRYLWSCGIAK
;
A
#
# COMPACT_ATOMS: atom_id res chain seq x y z
N MET A 1 -10.53 13.88 12.74
CA MET A 1 -9.93 12.82 11.91
C MET A 1 -9.41 11.78 12.88
N LYS A 2 -10.06 10.60 12.99
CA LYS A 2 -9.51 9.49 13.78
C LYS A 2 -8.47 8.83 12.88
N VAL A 3 -7.21 9.02 13.22
CA VAL A 3 -6.11 8.37 12.52
C VAL A 3 -5.95 6.97 13.12
N ASP A 4 -6.03 5.93 12.29
CA ASP A 4 -5.79 4.55 12.71
C ASP A 4 -4.27 4.28 12.73
N PHE A 5 -3.65 4.60 13.87
CA PHE A 5 -2.23 4.38 14.15
C PHE A 5 -1.95 2.95 14.61
N SER A 6 -1.95 2.01 13.67
CA SER A 6 -1.55 0.62 13.98
C SER A 6 -0.04 0.45 14.26
N GLN A 7 0.77 1.52 14.24
CA GLN A 7 2.14 1.51 14.74
C GLN A 7 2.19 1.91 16.23
N ASN A 8 2.30 0.93 17.11
CA ASN A 8 2.65 1.16 18.51
C ASN A 8 4.11 1.61 18.60
N ILE A 9 4.36 2.92 18.72
CA ILE A 9 5.71 3.44 18.98
C ILE A 9 6.05 3.16 20.44
N GLU A 10 7.11 2.38 20.65
CA GLU A 10 7.56 1.93 21.96
C GLU A 10 8.90 2.58 22.32
N LEU A 11 8.91 3.46 23.32
CA LEU A 11 10.12 4.14 23.78
C LEU A 11 10.22 4.18 25.30
N GLY A 12 11.44 4.08 25.83
CA GLY A 12 11.70 4.29 27.24
C GLY A 12 11.73 5.78 27.60
N ALA A 13 11.48 6.09 28.87
CA ALA A 13 11.50 7.47 29.35
C ALA A 13 12.84 8.21 29.08
N TYR A 14 13.95 7.48 29.02
CA TYR A 14 15.25 8.07 28.68
C TYR A 14 15.37 8.41 27.19
N GLU A 15 14.90 7.54 26.29
CA GLU A 15 14.90 7.81 24.85
C GLU A 15 13.94 8.94 24.50
N LEU A 16 12.76 8.96 25.14
CA LEU A 16 11.82 10.07 25.01
C LEU A 16 12.44 11.38 25.50
N HIS A 17 13.19 11.35 26.60
CA HIS A 17 13.86 12.53 27.11
C HIS A 17 14.97 13.03 26.18
N LYS A 18 15.84 12.14 25.70
CA LYS A 18 16.91 12.47 24.74
C LYS A 18 16.34 13.04 23.45
N LEU A 19 15.23 12.46 22.97
CA LEU A 19 14.51 12.98 21.80
C LEU A 19 13.99 14.39 22.06
N ILE A 20 13.35 14.63 23.20
CA ILE A 20 12.84 15.97 23.53
C ILE A 20 13.96 17.00 23.68
N GLU A 21 15.14 16.60 24.17
CA GLU A 21 16.33 17.46 24.21
C GLU A 21 16.83 17.80 22.80
N GLN A 22 16.97 16.80 21.92
CA GLN A 22 17.35 17.02 20.51
C GLN A 22 16.35 17.91 19.77
N LEU A 23 15.05 17.76 20.05
CA LEU A 23 14.01 18.61 19.47
C LEU A 23 14.07 20.05 19.98
N ALA A 24 14.38 20.23 21.26
CA ALA A 24 14.54 21.55 21.85
C ALA A 24 15.73 22.31 21.24
N GLU A 25 16.82 21.61 20.88
CA GLU A 25 17.96 22.17 20.15
C GLU A 25 17.60 22.63 18.73
N GLN A 26 16.62 21.99 18.09
CA GLN A 26 16.06 22.39 16.79
C GLN A 26 14.94 23.44 16.90
N GLY A 27 14.67 23.95 18.12
CA GLY A 27 13.61 24.94 18.38
C GLY A 27 12.19 24.37 18.37
N ILE A 28 12.04 23.04 18.35
CA ILE A 28 10.75 22.34 18.32
C ILE A 28 10.37 21.95 19.75
N THR A 29 9.17 22.30 20.19
CA THR A 29 8.67 21.94 21.52
C THR A 29 7.40 21.09 21.39
N LEU A 30 7.38 19.94 22.08
CA LEU A 30 6.19 19.11 22.21
C LEU A 30 5.36 19.56 23.42
N THR A 31 4.07 19.71 23.23
CA THR A 31 3.10 20.07 24.27
C THR A 31 2.52 18.85 24.98
N SER A 32 2.47 17.70 24.31
CA SER A 32 2.01 16.42 24.86
C SER A 32 3.00 15.80 25.85
N LEU A 33 4.30 16.10 25.75
CA LEU A 33 5.35 15.44 26.53
C LEU A 33 6.14 16.39 27.46
N PRO A 34 6.35 16.02 28.73
CA PRO A 34 7.23 16.77 29.64
C PRO A 34 8.70 16.73 29.21
N LYS A 35 9.42 17.84 29.40
CA LYS A 35 10.83 17.97 28.97
C LYS A 35 11.84 17.11 29.73
N SER A 36 11.48 16.59 30.91
CA SER A 36 12.39 15.83 31.77
C SER A 36 12.00 14.36 31.87
N GLY A 37 12.99 13.46 31.90
CA GLY A 37 12.78 12.02 32.07
C GLY A 37 11.86 11.64 33.25
N PRO A 38 12.01 12.23 34.45
CA PRO A 38 11.07 11.99 35.56
C PRO A 38 9.64 12.47 35.28
N GLY A 39 9.48 13.60 34.57
CA GLY A 39 8.17 14.11 34.17
C GLY A 39 7.45 13.16 33.22
N ILE A 40 8.18 12.57 32.27
CA ILE A 40 7.65 11.58 31.32
C ILE A 40 7.16 10.33 32.06
N LYS A 41 7.92 9.83 33.05
CA LYS A 41 7.49 8.68 33.88
C LYS A 41 6.23 8.98 34.68
N LEU A 42 6.15 10.17 35.29
CA LEU A 42 4.97 10.62 36.04
C LEU A 42 3.73 10.75 35.14
N ARG A 43 3.90 11.32 33.95
CA ARG A 43 2.85 11.43 32.93
C ARG A 43 2.32 10.06 32.53
N ALA A 44 3.22 9.15 32.18
CA ALA A 44 2.87 7.80 31.77
C ALA A 44 2.17 6.99 32.88
N GLN A 45 2.53 7.20 34.15
CA GLN A 45 1.83 6.59 35.29
C GLN A 45 0.44 7.21 35.52
N SER A 46 0.36 8.55 35.51
CA SER A 46 -0.91 9.28 35.70
C SER A 46 -1.96 8.91 34.66
N GLU A 47 -1.52 8.75 33.41
CA GLU A 47 -2.38 8.42 32.28
C GLU A 47 -2.43 6.92 31.97
N GLN A 48 -1.78 6.09 32.78
CA GLN A 48 -1.79 4.63 32.68
C GLN A 48 -1.39 4.10 31.31
N TRP A 49 -0.29 4.62 30.75
CA TRP A 49 0.21 4.18 29.46
C TRP A 49 0.59 2.70 29.52
N ALA A 50 0.21 1.96 28.48
CA ALA A 50 0.62 0.58 28.33
C ALA A 50 2.15 0.51 28.29
N SER A 51 2.75 -0.33 29.13
CA SER A 51 4.20 -0.39 29.26
C SER A 51 4.69 -1.80 29.55
N ARG A 52 5.95 -2.07 29.20
CA ARG A 52 6.64 -3.32 29.50
C ARG A 52 8.02 -3.05 30.07
N VAL A 53 8.48 -3.96 30.92
CA VAL A 53 9.78 -3.84 31.58
C VAL A 53 10.76 -4.76 30.87
N VAL A 54 11.88 -4.18 30.41
CA VAL A 54 12.97 -4.90 29.73
C VAL A 54 14.25 -4.80 30.57
N PRO A 55 15.16 -5.79 30.51
CA PRO A 55 16.47 -5.68 31.14
C PRO A 55 17.26 -4.54 30.49
N GLY A 56 17.72 -3.58 31.29
CA GLY A 56 18.53 -2.45 30.85
C GLY A 56 20.03 -2.71 31.02
N LYS A 57 20.87 -2.07 30.20
CA LYS A 57 22.34 -2.14 30.27
C LYS A 57 22.97 -1.38 31.46
N GLY A 58 22.17 -0.77 32.33
CA GLY A 58 22.67 0.06 33.44
C GLY A 58 22.59 -0.63 34.80
N GLY A 59 23.75 -1.05 35.34
CA GLY A 59 23.91 -1.59 36.70
C GLY A 59 23.30 -2.98 36.94
N LYS A 60 23.81 -3.74 37.94
CA LYS A 60 23.34 -5.11 38.25
C LYS A 60 21.83 -5.11 38.56
N GLY A 61 21.04 -5.67 37.65
CA GLY A 61 19.57 -5.79 37.78
C GLY A 61 18.77 -4.57 37.34
N GLY A 62 19.36 -3.63 36.59
CA GLY A 62 18.67 -2.45 36.11
C GLY A 62 17.57 -2.78 35.11
N ASN A 63 16.32 -2.63 35.53
CA ASN A 63 15.15 -2.80 34.68
C ASN A 63 14.75 -1.47 34.04
N LYS A 64 14.49 -1.46 32.74
CA LYS A 64 14.04 -0.29 31.96
C LYS A 64 12.58 -0.47 31.58
N THR A 65 11.76 0.53 31.86
CA THR A 65 10.35 0.56 31.44
C THR A 65 10.24 1.21 30.07
N ILE A 66 9.65 0.49 29.12
CA ILE A 66 9.31 0.93 27.77
C ILE A 66 7.82 1.20 27.73
N TYR A 67 7.42 2.39 27.28
CA TYR A 67 6.03 2.80 27.18
C TYR A 67 5.58 2.73 25.72
N ILE A 68 4.36 2.25 25.51
CA ILE A 68 3.63 2.39 24.26
C ILE A 68 3.04 3.79 24.26
N LEU A 69 3.43 4.61 23.29
CA LEU A 69 2.98 6.00 23.20
C LEU A 69 1.49 6.05 22.81
N PRO A 70 0.67 6.84 23.52
CA PRO A 70 -0.71 7.09 23.11
C PRO A 70 -0.78 7.79 21.75
N GLY A 71 -1.87 7.55 21.01
CA GLY A 71 -2.07 8.12 19.67
C GLY A 71 -1.90 9.63 19.59
N TYR A 72 -2.33 10.39 20.61
CA TYR A 72 -2.21 11.85 20.62
C TYR A 72 -0.75 12.35 20.72
N VAL A 73 0.14 11.57 21.33
CA VAL A 73 1.58 11.88 21.38
C VAL A 73 2.22 11.58 20.03
N ILE A 74 1.80 10.48 19.40
CA ILE A 74 2.25 10.07 18.07
C ILE A 74 1.79 11.10 17.01
N GLU A 75 0.54 11.54 17.08
CA GLU A 75 -0.02 12.61 16.23
C GLU A 75 0.85 13.87 16.28
N GLU A 76 1.17 14.37 17.47
CA GLU A 76 1.99 15.59 17.60
C GLU A 76 3.41 15.39 17.07
N LEU A 77 4.01 14.20 17.27
CA LEU A 77 5.33 13.87 16.72
C LEU A 77 5.33 13.84 15.18
N ILE A 78 4.25 13.35 14.58
CA ILE A 78 4.07 13.30 13.12
C ILE A 78 3.85 14.70 12.56
N GLU A 79 3.00 15.51 13.20
CA GLU A 79 2.71 16.89 12.79
C GLU A 79 3.96 17.77 12.78
N LYS A 80 4.93 17.48 13.66
CA LYS A 80 6.22 18.18 13.69
C LYS A 80 7.26 17.61 12.70
N GLY A 81 6.90 16.61 11.90
CA GLY A 81 7.75 16.03 10.85
C GLY A 81 8.85 15.09 11.36
N LEU A 82 8.66 14.50 12.54
CA LEU A 82 9.76 13.90 13.31
C LEU A 82 9.90 12.38 13.15
N LEU A 83 9.08 11.74 12.30
CA LEU A 83 9.12 10.29 12.06
C LEU A 83 10.50 9.78 11.60
N ASN A 84 11.26 10.61 10.89
CA ASN A 84 12.58 10.23 10.37
C ASN A 84 13.65 10.09 11.48
N LEU A 85 13.46 10.73 12.64
CA LEU A 85 14.38 10.64 13.78
C LEU A 85 14.22 9.33 14.57
N PHE A 86 13.16 8.56 14.31
CA PHE A 86 12.91 7.26 14.92
C PHE A 86 13.74 6.14 14.27
N GLU A 87 14.21 6.32 13.03
CA GLU A 87 15.15 5.40 12.38
C GLU A 87 16.58 5.58 12.93
N GLU A 88 17.05 6.82 13.10
CA GLU A 88 18.41 7.12 13.56
C GLU A 88 18.65 6.76 15.05
N ALA A 89 17.65 6.95 15.92
CA ALA A 89 17.75 6.54 17.33
C ALA A 89 17.79 5.01 17.51
N ALA A 90 17.23 4.25 16.56
CA ALA A 90 17.32 2.79 16.54
C ALA A 90 18.71 2.31 16.07
N GLU A 91 19.40 3.09 15.23
CA GLU A 91 20.75 2.79 14.74
C GLU A 91 21.86 3.03 15.79
N GLU A 92 21.76 4.05 16.63
CA GLU A 92 22.73 4.28 17.73
C GLU A 92 22.72 3.16 18.79
N ILE A 93 21.57 2.48 18.97
CA ILE A 93 21.43 1.34 19.88
C ILE A 93 22.14 0.09 19.31
N SER A 94 22.29 0.02 17.98
CA SER A 94 22.93 -1.10 17.27
C SER A 94 24.46 -1.13 17.44
N GLN A 95 25.13 0.03 17.54
CA GLN A 95 26.60 0.09 17.58
C GLN A 95 27.23 -0.29 18.94
N ALA A 96 26.43 -0.48 20.00
CA ALA A 96 26.93 -0.81 21.35
C ALA A 96 26.74 -2.29 21.77
N ALA A 97 26.40 -3.20 20.85
CA ALA A 97 26.21 -4.62 21.13
C ALA A 97 26.94 -5.50 20.11
N THR A 98 28.23 -5.76 20.35
CA THR A 98 28.94 -6.87 19.73
C THR A 98 28.38 -8.19 20.28
N ASP A 99 27.33 -8.71 19.66
CA ASP A 99 27.04 -10.14 19.68
C ASP A 99 26.08 -10.53 18.56
N GLU A 100 26.47 -11.53 17.79
CA GLU A 100 25.96 -11.94 16.48
C GLU A 100 24.59 -12.68 16.55
N SER A 101 23.67 -12.21 17.38
CA SER A 101 22.38 -12.90 17.65
C SER A 101 21.12 -12.03 17.61
N ILE A 102 21.25 -10.72 17.33
CA ILE A 102 20.12 -9.77 17.51
C ILE A 102 19.50 -9.29 16.18
N TYR A 103 20.14 -9.50 15.03
CA TYR A 103 19.61 -9.09 13.71
C TYR A 103 18.42 -9.93 13.18
N LYS A 104 17.75 -10.71 14.04
CA LYS A 104 16.63 -11.59 13.64
C LYS A 104 15.24 -11.12 14.08
N SER A 105 15.06 -9.94 14.68
CA SER A 105 13.82 -9.67 15.45
C SER A 105 12.97 -8.44 15.12
N ILE A 106 13.10 -7.73 13.98
CA ILE A 106 12.25 -6.53 13.70
C ILE A 106 11.40 -6.59 12.42
N TYR A 107 11.56 -7.59 11.56
CA TYR A 107 10.51 -7.88 10.58
C TYR A 107 9.53 -8.92 11.15
N ILE A 108 8.24 -8.57 11.08
CA ILE A 108 7.04 -9.38 11.39
C ILE A 108 6.56 -9.33 12.88
N SER A 109 5.88 -8.24 13.27
CA SER A 109 4.39 -8.14 13.41
C SER A 109 3.82 -7.59 14.73
N ASN A 110 2.58 -7.10 14.66
CA ASN A 110 1.44 -7.51 15.50
C ASN A 110 0.16 -7.27 14.67
N ALA A 111 -0.67 -8.24 14.32
CA ALA A 111 -1.38 -9.20 15.17
C ALA A 111 -1.13 -10.68 14.76
N ALA A 112 -1.17 -11.67 15.66
CA ALA A 112 -1.21 -11.59 17.11
C ALA A 112 -0.70 -12.90 17.74
N SER A 113 0.06 -12.75 18.83
CA SER A 113 0.25 -13.68 19.95
C SER A 113 0.51 -15.16 19.65
N SER A 114 1.76 -15.47 19.28
CA SER A 114 2.54 -16.64 19.73
C SER A 114 3.97 -16.51 19.20
N ALA A 115 4.95 -16.36 20.11
CA ALA A 115 6.38 -16.52 19.77
C ALA A 115 6.61 -17.91 19.13
N PRO A 116 7.67 -18.23 18.37
CA PRO A 116 8.61 -17.53 17.50
C PRO A 116 8.32 -17.89 16.02
N ASN A 117 7.07 -17.67 15.59
CA ASN A 117 6.49 -18.42 14.48
C ASN A 117 6.45 -17.70 13.12
N LYS A 118 6.72 -16.40 13.03
CA LYS A 118 6.34 -15.63 11.83
C LYS A 118 7.22 -15.77 10.58
N GLN A 119 8.52 -15.97 10.72
CA GLN A 119 9.37 -16.38 9.59
C GLN A 119 9.09 -17.83 9.16
N ARG A 120 8.60 -18.68 10.07
CA ARG A 120 8.09 -20.02 9.75
C ARG A 120 6.68 -19.96 9.13
N GLU A 121 5.83 -19.01 9.50
CA GLU A 121 4.46 -18.83 8.97
C GLU A 121 4.47 -18.28 7.54
N ILE A 122 5.36 -17.35 7.18
CA ILE A 122 5.51 -16.90 5.79
C ILE A 122 6.08 -18.02 4.91
N ALA A 123 7.08 -18.77 5.41
CA ALA A 123 7.60 -19.95 4.74
C ALA A 123 6.56 -21.09 4.64
N ALA A 124 5.55 -21.12 5.53
CA ALA A 124 4.45 -22.08 5.51
C ALA A 124 3.30 -21.69 4.55
N ILE A 125 3.26 -20.44 4.06
CA ILE A 125 2.28 -19.98 3.04
C ILE A 125 2.79 -20.27 1.63
N TYR A 126 4.11 -20.29 1.44
CA TYR A 126 4.72 -20.64 0.16
C TYR A 126 4.79 -22.16 -0.01
N SER A 127 4.60 -22.63 -1.25
CA SER A 127 4.76 -24.05 -1.56
C SER A 127 6.16 -24.52 -1.13
N THR A 128 6.19 -25.67 -0.43
CA THR A 128 7.41 -26.38 -0.07
C THR A 128 7.71 -27.52 -1.04
N ASP A 129 7.04 -27.55 -2.20
CA ASP A 129 7.26 -28.57 -3.20
C ASP A 129 8.73 -28.57 -3.65
N PRO A 130 9.33 -29.75 -3.86
CA PRO A 130 10.70 -29.83 -4.30
C PRO A 130 10.85 -29.15 -5.66
N ILE A 131 11.85 -28.28 -5.77
CA ILE A 131 12.24 -27.66 -7.03
C ILE A 131 12.80 -28.77 -7.94
N PRO A 132 12.45 -28.82 -9.25
CA PRO A 132 13.08 -29.74 -10.17
C PRO A 132 14.60 -29.58 -10.17
N ALA A 133 15.35 -30.69 -10.11
CA ALA A 133 16.82 -30.65 -10.05
C ALA A 133 17.46 -29.81 -11.17
N SER A 134 16.86 -29.82 -12.37
CA SER A 134 17.30 -29.00 -13.51
C SER A 134 17.09 -27.49 -13.35
N MET A 135 16.38 -27.04 -12.32
CA MET A 135 16.10 -25.65 -11.99
C MET A 135 16.76 -25.18 -10.69
N GLU A 136 17.52 -26.04 -10.00
CA GLU A 136 18.18 -25.68 -8.74
C GLU A 136 19.07 -24.46 -8.91
N ASP A 137 19.90 -24.42 -9.96
CA ASP A 137 20.79 -23.29 -10.23
C ASP A 137 20.04 -21.98 -10.47
N LEU A 138 18.89 -22.03 -11.14
CA LEU A 138 18.06 -20.86 -11.44
C LEU A 138 17.51 -20.20 -10.17
N VAL A 139 17.06 -21.02 -9.22
CA VAL A 139 16.44 -20.54 -7.97
C VAL A 139 17.52 -20.25 -6.92
N SER A 140 18.63 -20.98 -6.96
CA SER A 140 19.78 -20.75 -6.09
C SER A 140 20.32 -19.33 -6.26
N GLY A 141 20.78 -18.73 -5.17
CA GLY A 141 21.39 -17.40 -5.25
C GLY A 141 20.44 -16.25 -5.60
N TYR A 142 19.11 -16.43 -5.57
CA TYR A 142 18.12 -15.38 -5.85
C TYR A 142 18.44 -14.05 -5.14
N LYS A 143 18.81 -14.08 -3.85
CA LYS A 143 19.17 -12.87 -3.08
C LYS A 143 20.37 -12.14 -3.69
N ALA A 144 21.40 -12.88 -4.06
CA ALA A 144 22.58 -12.30 -4.70
C ALA A 144 22.18 -11.72 -6.07
N TRP A 145 21.49 -12.49 -6.92
CA TRP A 145 21.00 -11.99 -8.22
C TRP A 145 20.12 -10.74 -8.10
N ALA A 146 19.19 -10.73 -7.14
CA ALA A 146 18.26 -9.63 -6.89
C ALA A 146 19.00 -8.35 -6.47
N SER A 147 20.06 -8.47 -5.67
CA SER A 147 20.88 -7.31 -5.24
C SER A 147 21.63 -6.61 -6.39
N HIS A 148 21.85 -7.31 -7.51
CA HIS A 148 22.47 -6.73 -8.70
C HIS A 148 21.48 -6.06 -9.65
N GLN A 149 20.17 -6.16 -9.38
CA GLN A 149 19.16 -5.52 -10.22
C GLN A 149 19.14 -4.02 -9.92
N ASP A 150 19.28 -3.18 -10.94
CA ASP A 150 19.02 -1.75 -10.81
C ASP A 150 17.59 -1.56 -10.30
N THR A 151 17.33 -0.73 -9.30
CA THR A 151 15.98 -0.38 -8.81
C THR A 151 15.72 1.13 -8.84
N ALA A 152 16.65 1.93 -9.36
CA ALA A 152 16.55 3.39 -9.38
C ALA A 152 15.40 3.90 -10.25
N ASN A 153 15.11 3.21 -11.36
CA ASN A 153 14.11 3.62 -12.35
C ASN A 153 12.79 2.85 -12.20
N ILE A 154 12.22 2.88 -11.00
CA ILE A 154 10.90 2.33 -10.70
C ILE A 154 9.96 3.49 -10.39
N VAL A 155 8.77 3.47 -10.99
CA VAL A 155 7.75 4.51 -10.81
C VAL A 155 6.51 3.92 -10.14
N PRO A 156 5.90 4.64 -9.19
CA PRO A 156 4.64 4.24 -8.58
C PRO A 156 3.47 4.61 -9.49
N VAL A 157 2.48 3.72 -9.58
CA VAL A 157 1.18 3.97 -10.20
C VAL A 157 0.11 3.75 -9.15
N ARG A 158 -0.81 4.72 -9.02
CA ARG A 158 -1.93 4.66 -8.06
C ARG A 158 -2.76 3.41 -8.30
N TYR A 159 -3.00 2.64 -7.25
CA TYR A 159 -3.79 1.43 -7.28
C TYR A 159 -5.06 1.58 -6.46
N HIS A 160 -6.18 1.59 -7.16
CA HIS A 160 -7.49 1.71 -6.55
C HIS A 160 -8.10 0.32 -6.35
N ILE A 161 -7.89 -0.23 -5.15
CA ILE A 161 -8.41 -1.55 -4.76
C ILE A 161 -9.94 -1.56 -4.56
N ASN A 162 -10.53 -0.41 -4.20
CA ASN A 162 -11.94 -0.28 -3.87
C ASN A 162 -12.80 0.29 -5.02
N VAL A 163 -12.30 0.28 -6.27
CA VAL A 163 -13.12 0.63 -7.45
C VAL A 163 -13.94 -0.60 -7.85
N PHE A 164 -14.90 -0.90 -6.99
CA PHE A 164 -16.01 -1.76 -7.33
C PHE A 164 -17.19 -0.82 -7.44
N GLY A 165 -17.92 -0.85 -8.56
CA GLY A 165 -19.22 -0.16 -8.64
C GLY A 165 -20.02 -0.54 -7.41
N SER A 166 -20.10 0.38 -6.44
CA SER A 166 -20.78 0.16 -5.18
C SER A 166 -22.25 0.40 -5.43
N ALA A 167 -23.06 -0.56 -5.02
CA ALA A 167 -24.48 -0.33 -4.81
C ALA A 167 -24.66 0.91 -3.91
N GLY A 168 -25.21 1.98 -4.48
CA GLY A 168 -25.47 3.27 -3.84
C GLY A 168 -24.60 4.41 -4.41
N ASN A 169 -25.21 5.28 -5.23
CA ASN A 169 -24.65 6.51 -5.87
C ASN A 169 -23.17 6.39 -6.25
N GLY A 170 -22.87 5.69 -7.35
CA GLY A 170 -21.53 5.30 -7.78
C GLY A 170 -20.61 6.43 -8.18
N THR A 171 -20.10 7.11 -7.16
CA THR A 171 -19.00 8.06 -7.28
C THR A 171 -17.71 7.32 -6.94
N ILE A 172 -16.77 7.27 -7.89
CA ILE A 172 -15.40 6.89 -7.55
C ILE A 172 -14.85 8.03 -6.68
N SER A 173 -14.52 7.75 -5.42
CA SER A 173 -13.67 8.67 -4.66
C SER A 173 -12.27 8.58 -5.25
N TRP A 174 -11.94 9.52 -6.14
CA TRP A 174 -10.60 9.72 -6.68
C TRP A 174 -9.66 10.39 -5.66
N GLN A 175 -10.01 10.38 -4.37
CA GLN A 175 -9.20 10.99 -3.32
C GLN A 175 -7.82 10.35 -3.32
N ALA A 176 -6.82 11.20 -3.58
CA ALA A 176 -5.44 10.83 -3.79
C ALA A 176 -4.74 10.28 -2.52
N GLU A 177 -5.37 10.43 -1.37
CA GLU A 177 -4.77 10.30 -0.04
C GLU A 177 -4.88 8.87 0.53
N GLU A 178 -5.70 7.99 -0.06
CA GLU A 178 -5.94 6.61 0.43
C GLU A 178 -5.56 5.51 -0.59
N THR A 179 -4.88 5.85 -1.68
CA THR A 179 -4.57 4.88 -2.75
C THR A 179 -3.26 4.16 -2.52
N GLU A 180 -3.26 2.82 -2.61
CA GLU A 180 -2.05 2.01 -2.69
C GLU A 180 -1.25 2.33 -3.97
N ALA A 181 -0.05 1.76 -4.10
CA ALA A 181 0.77 1.89 -5.30
C ALA A 181 1.18 0.52 -5.86
N MET A 182 1.07 0.38 -7.18
CA MET A 182 1.72 -0.68 -7.93
C MET A 182 2.99 -0.12 -8.59
N TRP A 183 4.11 -0.82 -8.42
CA TRP A 183 5.43 -0.35 -8.84
C TRP A 183 5.81 -0.97 -10.18
N PHE A 184 6.28 -0.14 -11.10
CA PHE A 184 6.61 -0.54 -12.46
C PHE A 184 7.97 0.02 -12.86
N ARG A 185 8.68 -0.67 -13.76
CA ARG A 185 9.86 -0.10 -14.41
C ARG A 185 9.47 1.11 -15.24
N ALA A 186 10.24 2.19 -15.19
CA ALA A 186 10.01 3.35 -16.07
C ALA A 186 10.07 2.97 -17.56
N SER A 187 10.92 2.00 -17.92
CA SER A 187 11.03 1.47 -19.28
C SER A 187 9.75 0.81 -19.80
N PHE A 188 8.90 0.28 -18.91
CA PHE A 188 7.60 -0.29 -19.29
C PHE A 188 6.68 0.77 -19.90
N PHE A 189 6.58 1.96 -19.29
CA PHE A 189 5.78 3.05 -19.84
C PHE A 189 6.38 3.67 -21.09
N LYS A 190 7.73 3.68 -21.19
CA LYS A 190 8.41 4.08 -22.42
C LYS A 190 8.02 3.16 -23.59
N HIS A 191 7.92 1.85 -23.35
CA HIS A 191 7.45 0.89 -24.35
C HIS A 191 5.98 1.11 -24.72
N LEU A 192 5.12 1.39 -23.74
CA LEU A 192 3.70 1.71 -23.95
C LEU A 192 3.46 3.08 -24.60
N GLY A 193 4.44 3.97 -24.62
CA GLY A 193 4.31 5.33 -25.15
C GLY A 193 3.40 6.25 -24.32
N VAL A 194 3.25 5.99 -23.02
CA VAL A 194 2.39 6.77 -22.11
C VAL A 194 3.18 7.35 -20.94
N ASN A 195 2.72 8.46 -20.38
CA ASN A 195 3.30 9.01 -19.16
C ASN A 195 2.71 8.29 -17.93
N PRO A 196 3.53 7.73 -17.02
CA PRO A 196 3.04 7.07 -15.80
C PRO A 196 2.09 7.93 -14.96
N ASN A 197 2.23 9.26 -14.98
CA ASN A 197 1.35 10.17 -14.23
C ASN A 197 -0.10 10.22 -14.77
N ARG A 198 -0.33 9.70 -15.98
CA ARG A 198 -1.65 9.52 -16.57
C ARG A 198 -2.16 8.10 -16.42
N CYS A 199 -1.48 7.27 -15.64
CA CYS A 199 -1.86 5.88 -15.44
C CYS A 199 -2.37 5.64 -14.03
N PHE A 200 -3.28 4.67 -13.92
CA PHE A 200 -3.77 4.16 -12.65
C PHE A 200 -4.16 2.69 -12.83
N CYS A 201 -4.12 1.95 -11.73
CA CYS A 201 -4.54 0.56 -11.67
C CYS A 201 -5.88 0.43 -10.97
N THR A 202 -6.70 -0.53 -11.39
CA THR A 202 -7.91 -0.94 -10.65
C THR A 202 -7.98 -2.46 -10.53
N ARG A 203 -8.76 -2.94 -9.56
CA ARG A 203 -9.12 -4.34 -9.42
C ARG A 203 -10.36 -4.66 -10.27
N VAL A 204 -10.35 -5.78 -10.98
CA VAL A 204 -11.52 -6.29 -11.72
C VAL A 204 -12.46 -7.02 -10.76
N LYS A 205 -13.77 -6.84 -10.96
CA LYS A 205 -14.81 -7.61 -10.28
C LYS A 205 -15.79 -8.18 -11.30
N GLY A 206 -16.06 -9.48 -11.18
CA GLY A 206 -16.92 -10.24 -12.09
C GLY A 206 -16.18 -10.77 -13.31
N ASP A 207 -16.89 -11.57 -14.11
CA ASP A 207 -16.36 -12.35 -15.24
C ASP A 207 -16.85 -11.83 -16.60
N SER A 208 -17.56 -10.70 -16.62
CA SER A 208 -18.12 -10.10 -17.84
C SER A 208 -17.09 -9.65 -18.88
N MET A 209 -15.79 -9.80 -18.62
CA MET A 209 -14.70 -9.54 -19.56
C MET A 209 -13.74 -10.74 -19.67
N PHE A 210 -14.08 -11.88 -19.07
CA PHE A 210 -13.32 -13.13 -19.23
C PHE A 210 -13.40 -13.59 -20.69
N PRO A 211 -12.32 -14.11 -21.31
CA PRO A 211 -11.02 -14.43 -20.72
C PRO A 211 -10.03 -13.27 -20.69
N THR A 212 -10.34 -12.13 -21.34
CA THR A 212 -9.41 -11.00 -21.47
C THR A 212 -9.04 -10.40 -20.11
N LEU A 213 -10.05 -10.15 -19.27
CA LEU A 213 -9.88 -9.67 -17.90
C LEU A 213 -10.50 -10.69 -16.94
N ILE A 214 -9.70 -11.15 -16.00
CA ILE A 214 -10.08 -12.17 -15.04
C ILE A 214 -10.55 -11.49 -13.75
N ASP A 215 -11.59 -12.04 -13.13
CA ASP A 215 -12.07 -11.62 -11.81
C ASP A 215 -10.92 -11.55 -10.80
N LEU A 216 -10.90 -10.50 -9.98
CA LEU A 216 -9.83 -10.17 -9.04
C LEU A 216 -8.46 -9.87 -9.69
N GLY A 217 -8.36 -9.81 -11.02
CA GLY A 217 -7.17 -9.34 -11.73
C GLY A 217 -6.95 -7.84 -11.60
N THR A 218 -5.75 -7.37 -11.93
CA THR A 218 -5.41 -5.94 -11.97
C THR A 218 -5.35 -5.45 -13.40
N VAL A 219 -5.88 -4.25 -13.65
CA VAL A 219 -5.82 -3.59 -14.95
C VAL A 219 -5.12 -2.26 -14.80
N LEU A 220 -4.18 -1.98 -15.70
CA LEU A 220 -3.55 -0.69 -15.90
C LEU A 220 -4.31 0.10 -16.97
N TRP A 221 -4.69 1.32 -16.62
CA TRP A 221 -5.43 2.26 -17.48
C TRP A 221 -4.57 3.45 -17.86
N CYS A 222 -4.86 4.04 -19.02
CA CYS A 222 -4.48 5.40 -19.37
C CYS A 222 -5.68 6.32 -19.16
N ALA A 223 -5.58 7.32 -18.27
CA ALA A 223 -6.62 8.29 -17.99
C ALA A 223 -6.93 9.14 -19.23
N THR A 224 -8.19 9.07 -19.66
CA THR A 224 -8.72 9.80 -20.81
C THR A 224 -10.23 9.95 -20.69
N ALA A 225 -10.74 11.13 -21.03
CA ALA A 225 -12.18 11.39 -21.18
C ALA A 225 -12.69 11.14 -22.61
N LYS A 226 -11.79 10.80 -23.54
CA LYS A 226 -12.10 10.68 -24.97
C LYS A 226 -12.00 9.24 -25.42
N TYR A 227 -12.98 8.84 -26.23
CA TYR A 227 -12.85 7.69 -27.10
C TYR A 227 -11.77 7.99 -28.15
N THR A 228 -10.88 7.03 -28.38
CA THR A 228 -9.75 7.19 -29.32
C THR A 228 -9.85 6.17 -30.44
N GLU A 229 -9.99 4.91 -30.09
CA GLU A 229 -10.06 3.77 -31.01
C GLU A 229 -10.91 2.65 -30.41
N GLU A 230 -11.24 1.63 -31.22
CA GLU A 230 -11.90 0.43 -30.71
C GLU A 230 -11.03 -0.27 -29.66
N GLY A 231 -11.60 -0.62 -28.52
CA GLY A 231 -10.81 -1.16 -27.43
C GLY A 231 -11.58 -1.28 -26.13
N ILE A 232 -10.88 -1.69 -25.07
CA ILE A 232 -11.47 -1.83 -23.73
C ILE A 232 -11.34 -0.50 -22.98
N TYR A 233 -12.44 -0.07 -22.39
CA TYR A 233 -12.52 1.18 -21.64
C TYR A 233 -13.11 0.93 -20.25
N LEU A 234 -12.62 1.70 -19.29
CA LEU A 234 -13.26 1.97 -18.03
C LEU A 234 -14.11 3.23 -18.21
N PHE A 235 -15.40 3.15 -17.93
CA PHE A 235 -16.30 4.28 -18.02
C PHE A 235 -17.37 4.22 -16.94
N ARG A 236 -17.90 5.38 -16.61
CA ARG A 236 -19.11 5.53 -15.82
C ARG A 236 -20.31 5.64 -16.76
N GLN A 237 -21.35 4.89 -16.47
CA GLN A 237 -22.64 4.98 -17.13
C GLN A 237 -23.70 5.09 -16.04
N TYR A 238 -24.39 6.22 -15.99
CA TYR A 238 -25.21 6.64 -14.85
C TYR A 238 -24.40 6.56 -13.54
N ASP A 239 -24.85 5.74 -12.60
CA ASP A 239 -24.20 5.50 -11.31
C ASP A 239 -23.32 4.23 -11.30
N GLU A 240 -23.02 3.63 -12.45
CA GLU A 240 -22.25 2.39 -12.52
C GLU A 240 -20.88 2.58 -13.19
N ILE A 241 -19.85 1.99 -12.59
CA ILE A 241 -18.54 1.84 -13.21
C ILE A 241 -18.48 0.52 -13.96
N ARG A 242 -18.18 0.60 -15.26
CA ARG A 242 -18.22 -0.54 -16.17
C ARG A 242 -16.90 -0.66 -16.92
N ILE A 243 -16.49 -1.90 -17.14
CA ILE A 243 -15.37 -2.26 -18.01
C ILE A 243 -15.93 -3.07 -19.18
N LYS A 244 -15.89 -2.48 -20.38
CA LYS A 244 -16.41 -3.10 -21.61
C LYS A 244 -15.57 -2.67 -22.81
N ARG A 245 -15.67 -3.43 -23.90
CA ARG A 245 -15.12 -3.05 -25.19
C ARG A 245 -16.10 -2.10 -25.89
N LEU A 246 -15.59 -0.95 -26.30
CA LEU A 246 -16.36 0.05 -27.05
C LEU A 246 -15.99 -0.04 -28.54
N GLN A 247 -17.00 -0.18 -29.38
CA GLN A 247 -16.89 -0.10 -30.83
C GLN A 247 -17.79 1.01 -31.34
N ARG A 248 -17.25 1.95 -32.12
CA ARG A 248 -18.03 3.08 -32.64
C ARG A 248 -18.81 2.65 -33.88
N LEU A 249 -20.13 2.82 -33.86
CA LEU A 249 -20.99 2.56 -35.02
C LEU A 249 -21.14 3.82 -35.90
N ASN A 250 -21.33 4.97 -35.26
CA ASN A 250 -21.46 6.25 -35.94
C ASN A 250 -20.98 7.41 -35.02
N ALA A 251 -21.32 8.65 -35.36
CA ALA A 251 -20.86 9.81 -34.60
C ALA A 251 -21.21 9.77 -33.09
N HIS A 252 -22.34 9.18 -32.71
CA HIS A 252 -22.89 9.22 -31.35
C HIS A 252 -23.19 7.82 -30.78
N THR A 253 -23.31 6.79 -31.63
CA THR A 253 -23.68 5.45 -31.21
C THR A 253 -22.47 4.52 -31.12
N PHE A 254 -22.41 3.75 -30.04
CA PHE A 254 -21.38 2.76 -29.74
C PHE A 254 -21.98 1.42 -29.37
N ASN A 255 -21.34 0.33 -29.78
CA ASN A 255 -21.55 -0.98 -29.18
C ASN A 255 -20.76 -1.08 -27.87
N ILE A 256 -21.45 -1.45 -26.80
CA ILE A 256 -20.87 -1.92 -25.54
C ILE A 256 -20.83 -3.44 -25.57
N ILE A 257 -19.61 -3.97 -25.71
CA ILE A 257 -19.35 -5.40 -25.92
C ILE A 257 -18.66 -5.98 -24.67
N SER A 258 -19.23 -7.06 -24.16
CA SER A 258 -18.57 -7.97 -23.21
C SER A 258 -17.61 -8.88 -23.98
N ASP A 259 -16.41 -9.13 -23.47
CA ASP A 259 -15.52 -10.16 -24.05
C ASP A 259 -15.94 -11.59 -23.65
N ASN A 260 -16.89 -11.74 -22.72
CA ASN A 260 -17.39 -13.05 -22.27
C ASN A 260 -18.09 -13.81 -23.41
N PRO A 261 -17.73 -15.09 -23.67
CA PRO A 261 -18.37 -15.91 -24.70
C PRO A 261 -19.87 -16.13 -24.48
N ASN A 262 -20.35 -16.08 -23.23
CA ASN A 262 -21.75 -16.26 -22.89
C ASN A 262 -22.56 -14.98 -23.17
N LYS A 263 -22.94 -14.78 -24.43
CA LYS A 263 -23.78 -13.64 -24.86
C LYS A 263 -25.23 -13.70 -24.38
N GLY A 264 -25.68 -14.83 -23.85
CA GLY A 264 -27.00 -14.93 -23.21
C GLY A 264 -27.06 -14.15 -21.89
N ILE A 265 -25.97 -14.20 -21.11
CA ILE A 265 -25.85 -13.44 -19.86
C ILE A 265 -25.28 -12.03 -20.12
N TYR A 266 -24.34 -11.93 -21.05
CA TYR A 266 -23.64 -10.67 -21.37
C TYR A 266 -23.86 -10.24 -22.82
N PRO A 267 -25.09 -9.81 -23.18
CA PRO A 267 -25.39 -9.37 -24.53
C PRO A 267 -24.63 -8.10 -24.90
N THR A 268 -24.40 -7.91 -26.20
CA THR A 268 -23.98 -6.61 -26.74
C THR A 268 -25.14 -5.63 -26.60
N THR A 269 -24.86 -4.42 -26.13
CA THR A 269 -25.86 -3.35 -25.99
C THR A 269 -25.40 -2.12 -26.77
N GLU A 270 -26.33 -1.44 -27.42
CA GLU A 270 -26.05 -0.17 -28.09
C GLU A 270 -26.19 0.98 -27.09
N LEU A 271 -25.24 1.89 -27.13
CA LEU A 271 -25.20 3.14 -26.38
C LEU A 271 -25.30 4.28 -27.38
N ASP A 272 -26.42 5.00 -27.38
CA ASP A 272 -26.57 6.24 -28.14
C ASP A 272 -26.29 7.45 -27.24
N LEU A 273 -25.26 8.23 -27.61
CA LEU A 273 -24.86 9.45 -26.91
C LEU A 273 -25.42 10.72 -27.55
N SER A 274 -26.36 10.63 -28.49
CA SER A 274 -26.90 11.77 -29.25
C SER A 274 -27.68 12.78 -28.39
N GLN A 275 -28.26 12.33 -27.27
CA GLN A 275 -29.05 13.13 -26.33
C GLN A 275 -28.52 13.01 -24.88
N THR A 276 -27.29 12.53 -24.72
CA THR A 276 -26.74 12.18 -23.41
C THR A 276 -26.01 13.36 -22.80
N GLU A 277 -26.29 13.65 -21.54
CA GLU A 277 -25.59 14.69 -20.81
C GLU A 277 -24.24 14.18 -20.29
N PRO A 278 -23.24 15.06 -20.07
CA PRO A 278 -21.92 14.63 -19.56
C PRO A 278 -21.98 13.86 -18.23
N HIS A 279 -23.03 14.06 -17.44
CA HIS A 279 -23.22 13.34 -16.18
C HIS A 279 -23.79 11.94 -16.36
N ASP A 280 -24.29 11.55 -17.54
CA ASP A 280 -24.83 10.22 -17.79
C ASP A 280 -23.75 9.24 -18.27
N PHE A 281 -22.71 9.73 -18.94
CA PHE A 281 -21.64 8.89 -19.47
C PHE A 281 -20.30 9.59 -19.46
N GLU A 282 -19.29 8.92 -18.92
CA GLU A 282 -17.92 9.45 -18.86
C GLU A 282 -16.90 8.33 -19.03
N ILE A 283 -16.02 8.46 -20.03
CA ILE A 283 -14.84 7.60 -20.13
C ILE A 283 -13.84 8.05 -19.08
N LEU A 284 -13.32 7.09 -18.31
CA LEU A 284 -12.37 7.33 -17.23
C LEU A 284 -10.96 6.85 -17.62
N GLY A 285 -10.88 5.78 -18.41
CA GLY A 285 -9.60 5.29 -18.89
C GLY A 285 -9.70 4.29 -20.04
N ARG A 286 -8.60 4.18 -20.78
CA ARG A 286 -8.39 3.18 -21.83
C ARG A 286 -7.45 2.09 -21.32
N TYR A 287 -7.79 0.84 -21.61
CA TYR A 287 -6.99 -0.33 -21.26
C TYR A 287 -5.58 -0.27 -21.84
N LEU A 288 -4.57 -0.61 -21.04
CA LEU A 288 -3.18 -0.75 -21.47
C LEU A 288 -2.67 -2.19 -21.27
N TRP A 289 -2.92 -2.75 -20.09
CA TRP A 289 -2.36 -4.03 -19.66
C TRP A 289 -3.16 -4.59 -18.49
N SER A 290 -3.12 -5.91 -18.29
CA SER A 290 -3.65 -6.55 -17.10
C SER A 290 -2.83 -7.76 -16.67
N CYS A 291 -2.93 -8.11 -15.39
CA CYS A 291 -2.51 -9.39 -14.86
C CYS A 291 -3.64 -10.05 -14.05
N GLY A 292 -3.71 -11.37 -14.12
CA GLY A 292 -4.63 -12.18 -13.32
C GLY A 292 -3.87 -13.08 -12.36
N ILE A 293 -4.50 -13.44 -11.26
CA ILE A 293 -4.04 -14.52 -10.39
C ILE A 293 -4.82 -15.77 -10.81
N ALA A 294 -4.11 -16.79 -11.27
CA ALA A 294 -4.73 -18.08 -11.55
C ALA A 294 -5.26 -18.67 -10.23
N LYS A 295 -6.49 -19.18 -10.26
CA LYS A 295 -7.07 -19.95 -9.16
C LYS A 295 -6.74 -21.42 -9.32
#